data_AF-A0A7Z7BKL7-F1
#
_entry.id   AF-A0A7Z7BKL7-F1
#
_cell.length_a   1.000
_cell.length_b   1.000
_cell.length_c   1.000
_cell.angle_alpha   90.00
_cell.angle_beta   90.00
_cell.angle_gamma   90.00
#
_symmetry.space_group_name_H-M   'P 1'
#
loop_
_entity.id
_entity.type
_entity.pdbx_description
1 polymer ?
#
loop_
_entity_poly.entity_id
_entity_poly.type
_entity_poly.pdbx_seq_one_letter_code
_entity_poly.pdbx_strand_id
1 'polypeptide(L)'
;MEQSFNISQSANFEPAATRTLADWAESIVYTAESLYGPRDKRYTLSNIGFAENGPCIWYPPIAGHIEIRLGPNALGRLDLTVYQLAHECIHLLSPSGDADGLTLEEGLATKFSEDYVAENVSVVTAFNKHYASAAADVRNLLSIHPDAVKQLRAIEPAFYKMNRETFEQAGLLDVPPPLLDRLLMSFRDYCTN
;
A
#
# COMPACT_ATOMS: atom_id res chain seq x y z
N MET A 1 -59.91 -14.98 29.52
CA MET A 1 -58.86 -14.00 29.82
C MET A 1 -57.64 -14.82 30.17
N GLU A 2 -56.70 -14.95 29.24
CA GLU A 2 -55.28 -15.27 29.42
C GLU A 2 -54.70 -15.48 28.01
N GLN A 3 -53.99 -14.45 27.52
CA GLN A 3 -53.17 -14.53 26.31
C GLN A 3 -51.79 -15.04 26.73
N SER A 4 -51.40 -16.21 26.25
CA SER A 4 -50.05 -16.73 26.41
C SER A 4 -49.16 -16.16 25.29
N PHE A 5 -48.25 -15.27 25.65
CA PHE A 5 -47.19 -14.76 24.79
C PHE A 5 -46.22 -15.89 24.44
N ASN A 6 -46.11 -16.24 23.15
CA ASN A 6 -45.00 -17.05 22.65
C ASN A 6 -43.84 -16.13 22.27
N ILE A 7 -42.80 -16.17 23.10
CA ILE A 7 -41.53 -15.47 22.88
C ILE A 7 -40.83 -16.15 21.70
N SER A 8 -40.66 -15.40 20.61
CA SER A 8 -39.83 -15.82 19.47
C SER A 8 -38.39 -16.04 19.95
N GLN A 9 -37.83 -17.20 19.61
CA GLN A 9 -36.42 -17.53 19.81
C GLN A 9 -35.55 -16.35 19.35
N SER A 10 -34.79 -15.79 20.30
CA SER A 10 -33.73 -14.83 20.02
C SER A 10 -32.72 -15.48 19.10
N ALA A 11 -32.56 -14.94 17.89
CA ALA A 11 -31.43 -15.25 17.05
C ALA A 11 -30.16 -14.93 17.86
N ASN A 12 -29.35 -15.96 18.13
CA ASN A 12 -28.00 -15.78 18.65
C ASN A 12 -27.23 -14.96 17.60
N PHE A 13 -27.07 -13.67 17.87
CA PHE A 13 -26.09 -12.84 17.18
C PHE A 13 -24.72 -13.31 17.66
N GLU A 14 -24.14 -14.28 16.94
CA GLU A 14 -22.69 -14.45 16.94
C GLU A 14 -22.08 -13.13 16.46
N PRO A 15 -21.26 -12.43 17.26
CA PRO A 15 -20.60 -11.23 16.77
C PRO A 15 -19.71 -11.62 15.60
N ALA A 16 -19.90 -10.96 14.45
CA ALA A 16 -19.01 -11.11 13.31
C ALA A 16 -17.57 -10.90 13.79
N ALA A 17 -16.68 -11.88 13.55
CA ALA A 17 -15.31 -11.83 14.02
C ALA A 17 -14.65 -10.51 13.59
N THR A 18 -14.21 -9.71 14.57
CA THR A 18 -13.51 -8.45 14.31
C THR A 18 -12.14 -8.75 13.72
N ARG A 19 -11.85 -8.24 12.51
CA ARG A 19 -10.52 -8.34 11.90
C ARG A 19 -9.49 -7.59 12.73
N THR A 20 -8.36 -8.25 12.99
CA THR A 20 -7.16 -7.66 13.57
C THR A 20 -6.33 -6.91 12.53
N LEU A 21 -5.32 -6.14 12.96
CA LEU A 21 -4.34 -5.54 12.04
C LEU A 21 -3.59 -6.59 11.23
N ALA A 22 -3.33 -7.76 11.81
CA ALA A 22 -2.67 -8.86 11.12
C ALA A 22 -3.56 -9.43 10.00
N ASP A 23 -4.86 -9.63 10.26
CA ASP A 23 -5.80 -10.13 9.25
C ASP A 23 -5.91 -9.15 8.07
N TRP A 24 -5.91 -7.84 8.36
CA TRP A 24 -5.86 -6.83 7.31
C TRP A 24 -4.56 -6.87 6.53
N ALA A 25 -3.40 -6.88 7.21
CA ALA A 25 -2.11 -6.90 6.55
C ALA A 25 -1.93 -8.15 5.68
N GLU A 26 -2.35 -9.32 6.13
CA GLU A 26 -2.30 -10.55 5.33
C GLU A 26 -3.12 -10.42 4.05
N SER A 27 -4.36 -9.95 4.16
CA SER A 27 -5.25 -9.72 3.00
C SER A 27 -4.67 -8.69 2.03
N ILE A 28 -4.11 -7.60 2.56
CA ILE A 28 -3.51 -6.52 1.78
C ILE A 28 -2.26 -7.03 1.03
N VAL A 29 -1.34 -7.70 1.73
CA VAL A 29 -0.11 -8.24 1.15
C VAL A 29 -0.44 -9.29 0.09
N TYR A 30 -1.41 -10.17 0.34
CA TYR A 30 -1.86 -11.15 -0.66
C TYR A 30 -2.34 -10.47 -1.95
N THR A 31 -3.14 -9.41 -1.83
CA THR A 31 -3.62 -8.64 -2.99
C THR A 31 -2.48 -7.92 -3.70
N ALA A 32 -1.59 -7.27 -2.96
CA ALA A 32 -0.42 -6.58 -3.52
C ALA A 32 0.51 -7.55 -4.26
N GLU A 33 0.78 -8.73 -3.71
CA GLU A 33 1.61 -9.74 -4.37
C GLU A 33 0.96 -10.29 -5.65
N SER A 34 -0.36 -10.47 -5.64
CA SER A 34 -1.11 -10.93 -6.81
C SER A 34 -1.06 -9.94 -7.96
N LEU A 35 -1.19 -8.64 -7.65
CA LEU A 35 -1.17 -7.56 -8.63
C LEU A 35 0.22 -7.23 -9.13
N TYR A 36 1.20 -7.13 -8.23
CA TYR A 36 2.50 -6.52 -8.54
C TYR A 36 3.67 -7.50 -8.51
N GLY A 37 3.44 -8.76 -8.12
CA GLY A 37 4.48 -9.77 -7.99
C GLY A 37 4.94 -9.99 -6.53
N PRO A 38 5.73 -11.04 -6.27
CA PRO A 38 6.05 -11.50 -4.91
C PRO A 38 6.83 -10.46 -4.11
N ARG A 39 6.64 -10.43 -2.79
CA ARG A 39 7.43 -9.60 -1.88
C ARG A 39 8.83 -10.16 -1.66
N ASP A 40 9.73 -9.33 -1.15
CA ASP A 40 11.03 -9.79 -0.68
C ASP A 40 10.89 -10.64 0.60
N LYS A 41 11.10 -11.96 0.45
CA LYS A 41 10.98 -12.93 1.54
C LYS A 41 12.17 -12.95 2.51
N ARG A 42 13.22 -12.16 2.25
CA ARG A 42 14.32 -11.96 3.20
C ARG A 42 13.88 -11.17 4.43
N TYR A 43 12.79 -10.41 4.31
CA TYR A 43 12.22 -9.64 5.39
C TYR A 43 10.98 -10.32 5.98
N THR A 44 10.91 -10.32 7.31
CA THR A 44 9.79 -10.83 8.11
C THR A 44 9.11 -9.66 8.80
N LEU A 45 7.81 -9.50 8.55
CA LEU A 45 6.98 -8.56 9.30
C LEU A 45 6.78 -9.09 10.73
N SER A 46 7.40 -8.44 11.71
CA SER A 46 7.36 -8.87 13.11
C SER A 46 6.28 -8.19 13.93
N ASN A 47 5.84 -7.00 13.53
CA ASN A 47 4.85 -6.23 14.29
C ASN A 47 4.12 -5.21 13.42
N ILE A 48 2.91 -4.83 13.84
CA ILE A 48 2.15 -3.69 13.31
C ILE A 48 1.73 -2.86 14.51
N GLY A 49 2.14 -1.58 14.53
CA GLY A 49 1.90 -0.70 15.66
C GLY A 49 1.61 0.74 15.25
N PHE A 50 1.68 1.64 16.23
CA PHE A 50 1.49 3.08 16.03
C PHE A 50 2.73 3.83 16.51
N ALA A 51 3.09 4.92 15.82
CA ALA A 51 4.19 5.79 16.20
C ALA A 51 3.90 7.26 15.85
N GLU A 52 4.52 8.19 16.57
CA GLU A 52 4.21 9.63 16.46
C GLU A 52 4.59 10.25 15.10
N ASN A 53 5.61 9.71 14.43
CA ASN A 53 6.19 10.30 13.21
C ASN A 53 5.41 9.98 11.92
N GLY A 54 4.19 9.46 12.04
CA GLY A 54 3.37 9.05 10.91
C GLY A 54 3.64 7.60 10.48
N PRO A 55 2.98 7.16 9.39
CA PRO A 55 3.12 5.81 8.90
C PRO A 55 4.51 5.56 8.29
N CYS A 56 5.11 4.41 8.56
CA CYS A 56 6.39 3.99 7.97
C CYS A 56 6.69 2.49 8.16
N ILE A 57 7.64 1.99 7.36
CA ILE A 57 8.38 0.76 7.65
C ILE A 57 9.55 1.09 8.59
N TRP A 58 9.62 0.37 9.71
CA TRP A 58 10.73 0.46 10.65
C TRP A 58 11.59 -0.79 10.64
N TYR A 59 12.91 -0.59 10.67
CA TYR A 59 13.93 -1.64 10.67
C TYR A 59 14.53 -1.78 12.08
N PRO A 60 14.05 -2.72 12.92
CA PRO A 60 14.67 -3.02 14.21
C PRO A 60 16.13 -3.45 14.05
N PRO A 61 16.94 -3.40 15.12
CA PRO A 61 18.32 -3.91 15.14
C PRO A 61 18.41 -5.44 15.07
N ILE A 62 17.37 -6.11 14.55
CA ILE A 62 17.29 -7.54 14.32
C ILE A 62 17.25 -7.74 12.80
N ALA A 63 18.34 -8.30 12.25
CA ALA A 63 18.50 -8.44 10.81
C ALA A 63 17.34 -9.22 10.17
N GLY A 64 16.80 -8.69 9.07
CA GLY A 64 15.70 -9.33 8.33
C GLY A 64 14.33 -9.18 8.98
N HIS A 65 14.19 -8.40 10.06
CA HIS A 65 12.89 -8.05 10.64
C HIS A 65 12.50 -6.63 10.28
N ILE A 66 11.20 -6.42 10.08
CA ILE A 66 10.59 -5.12 9.84
C ILE A 66 9.27 -5.00 10.59
N GLU A 67 8.90 -3.78 10.92
CA GLU A 67 7.61 -3.43 11.51
C GLU A 67 6.90 -2.41 10.64
N ILE A 68 5.56 -2.52 10.56
CA ILE A 68 4.74 -1.42 10.07
C ILE A 68 4.37 -0.55 11.27
N ARG A 69 4.57 0.76 11.14
CA ARG A 69 4.08 1.74 12.11
C ARG A 69 3.06 2.62 11.40
N LEU A 70 1.94 2.86 12.07
CA LEU A 70 0.87 3.74 11.60
C LEU A 70 0.88 5.05 12.41
N GLY A 71 0.31 6.11 11.85
CA GLY A 71 0.16 7.38 12.54
C GLY A 71 -0.92 7.33 13.64
N PRO A 72 -0.82 8.14 14.71
CA PRO A 72 -1.79 8.11 15.81
C PRO A 72 -3.20 8.54 15.37
N ASN A 73 -3.30 9.30 14.29
CA ASN A 73 -4.58 9.71 13.68
C ASN A 73 -5.41 8.53 13.13
N ALA A 74 -4.79 7.37 12.90
CA ALA A 74 -5.49 6.16 12.50
C ALA A 74 -6.11 5.41 13.70
N LEU A 75 -5.71 5.73 14.94
CA LEU A 75 -6.21 5.02 16.12
C LEU A 75 -7.73 5.20 16.28
N GLY A 76 -8.47 4.09 16.29
CA GLY A 76 -9.94 4.11 16.37
C GLY A 76 -10.65 4.52 15.07
N ARG A 77 -9.89 4.71 13.98
CA ARG A 77 -10.39 5.09 12.65
C ARG A 77 -10.07 3.97 11.66
N LEU A 78 -11.02 3.06 11.45
CA LEU A 78 -10.81 1.87 10.60
C LEU A 78 -10.43 2.24 9.16
N ASP A 79 -11.07 3.27 8.62
CA ASP A 79 -10.79 3.84 7.30
C ASP A 79 -9.32 4.29 7.18
N LEU A 80 -8.84 5.12 8.11
CA LEU A 80 -7.46 5.59 8.11
C LEU A 80 -6.45 4.49 8.46
N THR A 81 -6.84 3.54 9.32
CA THR A 81 -6.03 2.37 9.66
C THR A 81 -5.77 1.52 8.43
N VAL A 82 -6.82 1.13 7.70
CA VAL A 82 -6.69 0.29 6.50
C VAL A 82 -6.00 1.05 5.37
N TYR A 83 -6.29 2.35 5.21
CA TYR A 83 -5.59 3.20 4.24
C TYR A 83 -4.07 3.24 4.49
N GLN A 84 -3.64 3.60 5.71
CA GLN A 84 -2.21 3.68 6.04
C GLN A 84 -1.54 2.30 5.99
N LEU A 85 -2.21 1.26 6.50
CA LEU A 85 -1.68 -0.10 6.46
C LEU A 85 -1.51 -0.59 5.01
N ALA A 86 -2.44 -0.27 4.11
CA ALA A 86 -2.35 -0.62 2.71
C ALA A 86 -1.19 0.08 2.00
N HIS A 87 -0.94 1.35 2.34
CA HIS A 87 0.21 2.10 1.84
C HIS A 87 1.51 1.41 2.24
N GLU A 88 1.70 1.16 3.54
CA GLU A 88 2.92 0.53 4.06
C GLU A 88 3.13 -0.90 3.55
N CYS A 89 2.07 -1.65 3.28
CA CYS A 89 2.20 -3.00 2.71
C CYS A 89 2.80 -3.01 1.30
N ILE A 90 2.70 -1.91 0.52
CA ILE A 90 3.38 -1.82 -0.78
C ILE A 90 4.89 -1.75 -0.60
N HIS A 91 5.38 -1.04 0.41
CA HIS A 91 6.82 -0.99 0.72
C HIS A 91 7.38 -2.35 1.15
N LEU A 92 6.53 -3.27 1.64
CA LEU A 92 6.95 -4.65 1.93
C LEU A 92 7.33 -5.45 0.67
N LEU A 93 6.88 -5.03 -0.51
CA LEU A 93 7.18 -5.72 -1.76
C LEU A 93 8.68 -5.73 -2.05
N SER A 94 9.38 -4.64 -1.71
CA SER A 94 10.83 -4.58 -1.71
C SER A 94 11.34 -3.51 -0.72
N PRO A 95 11.54 -3.88 0.56
CA PRO A 95 12.00 -2.95 1.58
C PRO A 95 13.30 -2.24 1.16
N SER A 96 13.29 -0.90 1.21
CA SER A 96 14.36 -0.04 0.71
C SER A 96 15.45 0.28 1.74
N GLY A 97 15.24 -0.09 3.01
CA GLY A 97 16.09 0.38 4.11
C GLY A 97 15.97 1.89 4.27
N ASP A 98 17.10 2.58 4.22
CA ASP A 98 17.20 4.04 4.33
C ASP A 98 17.22 4.76 2.96
N ALA A 99 17.02 4.03 1.85
CA ALA A 99 16.98 4.65 0.53
C ALA A 99 15.70 5.47 0.34
N ASP A 100 15.84 6.65 -0.28
CA ASP A 100 14.69 7.46 -0.68
C ASP A 100 13.83 6.69 -1.70
N GLY A 101 12.53 6.57 -1.42
CA GLY A 101 11.58 5.95 -2.33
C GLY A 101 11.47 6.72 -3.65
N LEU A 102 11.29 6.00 -4.76
CA LEU A 102 10.95 6.64 -6.03
C LEU A 102 9.50 7.15 -5.99
N THR A 103 9.21 8.20 -6.75
CA THR A 103 7.84 8.69 -6.96
C THR A 103 6.92 7.58 -7.45
N LEU A 104 7.42 6.66 -8.28
CA LEU A 104 6.69 5.47 -8.72
C LEU A 104 6.18 4.62 -7.54
N GLU A 105 7.03 4.39 -6.53
CA GLU A 105 6.69 3.55 -5.37
C GLU A 105 5.65 4.24 -4.49
N GLU A 106 5.87 5.50 -4.14
CA GLU A 106 4.95 6.28 -3.30
C GLU A 106 3.59 6.52 -4.00
N GLY A 107 3.63 6.76 -5.31
CA GLY A 107 2.43 6.86 -6.13
C GLY A 107 1.65 5.55 -6.19
N LEU A 108 2.34 4.41 -6.29
CA LEU A 108 1.73 3.09 -6.27
C LEU A 108 1.11 2.78 -4.91
N ALA A 109 1.83 3.05 -3.83
CA ALA A 109 1.36 2.89 -2.46
C ALA A 109 0.11 3.71 -2.18
N THR A 110 0.09 4.96 -2.66
CA THR A 110 -1.07 5.85 -2.55
C THR A 110 -2.26 5.35 -3.38
N LYS A 111 -2.07 5.07 -4.67
CA LYS A 111 -3.17 4.57 -5.53
C LYS A 111 -3.73 3.24 -5.02
N PHE A 112 -2.87 2.34 -4.56
CA PHE A 112 -3.30 1.05 -4.03
C PHE A 112 -4.07 1.20 -2.71
N SER A 113 -3.62 2.06 -1.80
CA SER A 113 -4.34 2.31 -0.53
C SER A 113 -5.72 2.93 -0.74
N GLU A 114 -5.85 3.90 -1.67
CA GLU A 114 -7.12 4.51 -2.05
C GLU A 114 -8.12 3.47 -2.58
N ASP A 115 -7.68 2.60 -3.49
CA ASP A 115 -8.54 1.58 -4.09
C ASP A 115 -8.91 0.50 -3.06
N TYR A 116 -7.93 0.00 -2.29
CA TYR A 116 -8.16 -1.06 -1.33
C TYR A 116 -9.13 -0.63 -0.22
N VAL A 117 -8.96 0.58 0.33
CA VAL A 117 -9.86 1.07 1.38
C VAL A 117 -11.27 1.36 0.83
N ALA A 118 -11.38 1.87 -0.41
CA ALA A 118 -12.67 2.11 -1.05
C ALA A 118 -13.46 0.82 -1.27
N GLU A 119 -12.78 -0.27 -1.65
CA GLU A 119 -13.40 -1.58 -1.88
C GLU A 119 -13.80 -2.29 -0.59
N ASN A 120 -13.09 -2.06 0.52
CA ASN A 120 -13.22 -2.89 1.73
C ASN A 120 -13.81 -2.17 2.95
N VAL A 121 -13.75 -0.84 3.00
CA VAL A 121 -14.13 -0.06 4.19
C VAL A 121 -14.96 1.17 3.81
N SER A 122 -14.36 2.14 3.13
CA SER A 122 -14.98 3.40 2.73
C SER A 122 -14.07 4.18 1.78
N VAL A 123 -14.63 5.11 1.02
CA VAL A 123 -13.83 5.99 0.14
C VAL A 123 -12.97 6.94 0.99
N VAL A 124 -11.65 6.88 0.78
CA VAL A 124 -10.66 7.80 1.34
C VAL A 124 -9.71 8.19 0.21
N THR A 125 -9.30 9.46 0.18
CA THR A 125 -8.34 9.98 -0.79
C THR A 125 -7.16 10.62 -0.09
N ALA A 126 -6.00 10.62 -0.74
CA ALA A 126 -4.80 11.26 -0.22
C ALA A 126 -5.04 12.74 0.08
N PHE A 127 -4.79 13.15 1.32
CA PHE A 127 -4.92 14.55 1.74
C PHE A 127 -3.72 15.41 1.27
N ASN A 128 -2.55 14.79 1.11
CA ASN A 128 -1.35 15.49 0.69
C ASN A 128 -1.27 15.51 -0.86
N LYS A 129 -1.16 16.71 -1.42
CA LYS A 129 -1.14 16.95 -2.86
C LYS A 129 -0.02 16.23 -3.61
N HIS A 130 1.13 15.98 -2.97
CA HIS A 130 2.27 15.33 -3.61
C HIS A 130 2.00 13.83 -3.80
N TYR A 131 1.48 13.16 -2.77
CA TYR A 131 1.02 11.77 -2.87
C TYR A 131 -0.12 11.64 -3.88
N ALA A 132 -1.11 12.54 -3.85
CA ALA A 132 -2.19 12.53 -4.84
C ALA A 132 -1.68 12.71 -6.29
N SER A 133 -0.69 13.59 -6.50
CA SER A 133 -0.07 13.79 -7.81
C SER A 133 0.76 12.58 -8.24
N ALA A 134 1.51 11.95 -7.34
CA ALA A 134 2.27 10.74 -7.65
C ALA A 134 1.34 9.57 -8.00
N ALA A 135 0.22 9.43 -7.28
CA ALA A 135 -0.83 8.46 -7.61
C ALA A 135 -1.44 8.73 -8.99
N ALA A 136 -1.64 10.00 -9.36
CA ALA A 136 -2.10 10.36 -10.70
C ALA A 136 -1.09 9.99 -11.79
N ASP A 137 0.21 10.19 -11.55
CA ASP A 137 1.26 9.76 -12.49
C ASP A 137 1.28 8.23 -12.65
N VAL A 138 1.10 7.47 -11.58
CA VAL A 138 0.95 6.00 -11.67
C VAL A 138 -0.31 5.59 -12.41
N ARG A 139 -1.45 6.27 -12.18
CA ARG A 139 -2.67 6.03 -12.97
C ARG A 139 -2.47 6.31 -14.46
N ASN A 140 -1.70 7.34 -14.80
CA ASN A 140 -1.34 7.64 -16.19
C ASN A 140 -0.44 6.56 -16.79
N LEU A 141 0.51 6.02 -16.03
CA LEU A 141 1.30 4.87 -16.47
C LEU A 141 0.39 3.66 -16.74
N LEU A 142 -0.49 3.33 -15.80
CA LEU A 142 -1.37 2.17 -15.89
C LEU A 142 -2.46 2.29 -16.96
N SER A 143 -2.81 3.51 -17.40
CA SER A 143 -3.73 3.72 -18.52
C SER A 143 -3.08 3.45 -19.89
N ILE A 144 -1.74 3.59 -19.98
CA ILE A 144 -0.94 3.21 -21.15
C ILE A 144 -0.64 1.71 -21.09
N HIS A 145 -0.20 1.23 -19.92
CA HIS A 145 0.23 -0.15 -19.67
C HIS A 145 -0.39 -0.70 -18.38
N PRO A 146 -1.53 -1.40 -18.45
CA PRO A 146 -2.24 -1.90 -17.27
C PRO A 146 -1.40 -2.81 -16.35
N ASP A 147 -0.43 -3.52 -16.91
CA ASP A 147 0.44 -4.44 -16.18
C ASP A 147 1.84 -3.86 -15.90
N ALA A 148 2.08 -2.56 -16.13
CA ALA A 148 3.41 -1.94 -16.09
C ALA A 148 4.18 -2.24 -14.82
N VAL A 149 3.54 -2.10 -13.65
CA VAL A 149 4.21 -2.32 -12.36
C VAL A 149 4.69 -3.76 -12.22
N LYS A 150 3.85 -4.73 -12.63
CA LYS A 150 4.19 -6.15 -12.60
C LYS A 150 5.32 -6.47 -13.58
N GLN A 151 5.28 -5.89 -14.77
CA GLN A 151 6.33 -6.04 -15.79
C GLN A 151 7.66 -5.45 -15.33
N LEU A 152 7.65 -4.23 -14.78
CA LEU A 152 8.84 -3.58 -14.22
C LEU A 152 9.47 -4.41 -13.10
N ARG A 153 8.65 -4.90 -12.17
CA ARG A 153 9.12 -5.72 -11.05
C ARG A 153 9.63 -7.10 -11.47
N ALA A 154 9.23 -7.60 -12.65
CA ALA A 154 9.81 -8.82 -13.21
C ALA A 154 11.25 -8.59 -13.73
N ILE A 155 11.61 -7.35 -14.06
CA ILE A 155 12.98 -6.94 -14.44
C ILE A 155 13.81 -6.58 -13.22
N GLU A 156 13.32 -5.66 -12.39
CA GLU A 156 13.97 -5.21 -11.15
C GLU A 156 12.91 -5.13 -10.04
N PRO A 157 12.88 -6.11 -9.11
CA PRO A 157 11.89 -6.14 -8.03
C PRO A 157 11.93 -4.94 -7.09
N ALA A 158 13.10 -4.30 -6.95
CA ALA A 158 13.32 -3.20 -6.04
C ALA A 158 13.07 -1.84 -6.70
N PHE A 159 11.99 -1.16 -6.30
CA PHE A 159 11.60 0.13 -6.87
C PHE A 159 12.76 1.15 -6.86
N TYR A 160 13.46 1.29 -5.74
CA TYR A 160 14.61 2.22 -5.59
C TYR A 160 15.80 1.94 -6.51
N LYS A 161 15.82 0.82 -7.25
CA LYS A 161 16.83 0.48 -8.27
C LYS A 161 16.33 0.64 -9.70
N MET A 162 15.02 0.83 -9.89
CA MET A 162 14.45 0.99 -11.21
C MET A 162 14.98 2.25 -11.88
N ASN A 163 15.22 2.16 -13.17
CA ASN A 163 15.71 3.24 -14.00
C ASN A 163 15.12 3.12 -15.42
N ARG A 164 15.57 3.97 -16.36
CA ARG A 164 15.04 3.93 -17.73
C ARG A 164 15.27 2.59 -18.43
N GLU A 165 16.43 1.96 -18.20
CA GLU A 165 16.73 0.64 -18.76
C GLU A 165 15.73 -0.41 -18.25
N THR A 166 15.27 -0.30 -16.99
CA THR A 166 14.20 -1.16 -16.47
C THR A 166 12.92 -1.04 -17.29
N PHE A 167 12.52 0.18 -17.67
CA PHE A 167 11.34 0.42 -18.52
C PHE A 167 11.53 -0.11 -19.94
N GLU A 168 12.72 0.08 -20.52
CA GLU A 168 13.06 -0.42 -21.85
C GLU A 168 13.03 -1.95 -21.90
N GLN A 169 13.65 -2.61 -20.91
CA GLN A 169 13.66 -4.07 -20.79
C GLN A 169 12.26 -4.64 -20.49
N ALA A 170 11.40 -3.88 -19.81
CA ALA A 170 10.00 -4.23 -19.59
C ALA A 170 9.11 -3.99 -20.83
N GLY A 171 9.65 -3.39 -21.91
CA GLY A 171 8.93 -3.11 -23.15
C GLY A 171 8.03 -1.87 -23.12
N LEU A 172 8.22 -0.97 -22.14
CA LEU A 172 7.40 0.21 -21.90
C LEU A 172 7.90 1.46 -22.67
N LEU A 173 8.15 1.31 -23.97
CA LEU A 173 8.86 2.29 -24.80
C LEU A 173 8.05 3.53 -25.21
N ASP A 174 6.72 3.44 -25.11
CA ASP A 174 5.75 4.47 -25.45
C ASP A 174 5.27 5.29 -24.23
N VAL A 175 5.84 5.05 -23.05
CA VAL A 175 5.64 5.92 -21.88
C VAL A 175 6.25 7.31 -22.18
N PRO A 176 5.46 8.40 -22.11
CA PRO A 176 5.97 9.73 -22.43
C PRO A 176 7.17 10.12 -21.55
N PRO A 177 8.26 10.68 -22.13
CA PRO A 177 9.45 11.04 -21.35
C PRO A 177 9.17 11.91 -20.12
N PRO A 178 8.31 12.95 -20.16
CA PRO A 178 8.00 13.74 -18.97
C PRO A 178 7.36 12.94 -17.83
N LEU A 179 6.56 11.91 -18.15
CA LEU A 179 5.95 11.03 -17.15
C LEU A 179 7.01 10.09 -16.56
N LEU A 180 7.84 9.47 -17.42
CA LEU A 180 8.93 8.61 -17.00
C LEU A 180 9.90 9.32 -16.05
N ASP A 181 10.26 10.57 -16.38
CA ASP A 181 11.17 11.40 -15.58
C ASP A 181 10.60 11.68 -14.18
N ARG A 182 9.30 11.95 -14.09
CA ARG A 182 8.61 12.17 -12.81
C ARG A 182 8.55 10.88 -11.99
N LEU A 183 8.23 9.75 -12.60
CA LEU A 183 8.13 8.45 -11.95
C LEU A 183 9.47 7.95 -11.39
N LEU A 184 10.57 8.20 -12.10
CA LEU A 184 11.92 7.81 -11.70
C LEU A 184 12.63 8.83 -10.78
N MET A 185 11.98 9.96 -10.49
CA MET A 185 12.50 10.95 -9.54
C MET A 185 12.43 10.39 -8.11
N SER A 186 13.36 10.80 -7.23
CA SER A 186 13.18 10.56 -5.80
C SER A 186 11.92 11.28 -5.32
N PHE A 187 11.13 10.65 -4.45
CA PHE A 187 9.90 11.29 -3.97
C PHE A 187 10.20 12.55 -3.15
N ARG A 188 11.36 12.61 -2.51
CA ARG A 188 11.87 13.81 -1.83
C ARG A 188 12.00 14.98 -2.80
N ASP A 189 12.71 14.79 -3.92
CA ASP A 189 12.89 15.85 -4.93
C ASP A 189 11.56 16.20 -5.59
N TYR A 190 10.72 15.20 -5.82
CA TYR A 190 9.38 15.37 -6.36
C TYR A 190 8.50 16.26 -5.48
N CYS A 191 8.64 16.19 -4.16
CA CYS A 191 7.92 17.06 -3.23
C CYS A 191 8.41 18.52 -3.25
N THR A 192 9.59 18.80 -3.80
CA THR A 192 10.19 20.15 -3.82
C THR A 192 10.02 20.90 -5.14
N ASN A 193 9.60 20.20 -6.19
CA ASN A 193 9.32 20.75 -7.53
C ASN A 193 7.83 21.09 -7.70
#